data_AF-A0A146F1U1-F1
#
_entry.id   AF-A0A146F1U1-F1
#
_cell.length_a   1.000
_cell.length_b   1.000
_cell.length_c   1.000
_cell.angle_alpha   90.00
_cell.angle_beta   90.00
_cell.angle_gamma   90.00
#
_symmetry.space_group_name_H-M   'P 1'
#
loop_
_entity.id
_entity.type
_entity.pdbx_description
1 polymer ?
#
loop_
_entity_poly.entity_id
_entity_poly.type
_entity_poly.pdbx_seq_one_letter_code
_entity_poly.pdbx_strand_id
1 'polypeptide(L)'
;MAEISQSKPEIAHEENIGHPANNHETDWVKKQTSDGDVAMTLITDPDALDEPVDPAEVRKILWKIDFMILPYLAVCYAFFYIDKAACHNFTTLAVLRALGGAAEACADPAFMLITGMWYTRREQPVRLGLWYTANGLGIALGGLLGYGIGNIRGALPSWKYEFIVIGSLCAAWGIVMFILLPDSPVTAPLLTKRQRRIAIERVRENQTGIENKHIKPHQIWEAFTDYKLYIFFLLGVSCNIPNGGISNFGTIIIQGFGFSTLVTTLMQIPYGAIIALSILLCVYLNDRFENRRCVFIVIFLLPNIAGAFGLRFVPPHVKVGRLICYYLTGPYNAAFVLILSMQIANTAGHTKKVVTNAVLFLGYCTGNIAGPFFYKESQKPTYDLGIWSMIVCHLVEVVLITALGLLLRWENKRRDRIQSQLAGGLEGRDLDSTAFLDLTDRENLNFRYIY
;
A
#
# COMPACT_ATOMS: atom_id res chain seq x y z
N MET A 1 5.16 -46.80 -72.54
CA MET A 1 5.25 -48.04 -71.74
C MET A 1 6.73 -48.37 -71.55
N ALA A 2 7.06 -48.82 -70.35
CA ALA A 2 8.29 -49.50 -69.94
C ALA A 2 9.54 -48.64 -69.60
N GLU A 3 9.90 -48.80 -68.32
CA GLU A 3 11.14 -48.52 -67.59
C GLU A 3 12.45 -48.94 -68.29
N ILE A 4 13.57 -48.32 -67.89
CA ILE A 4 14.71 -48.94 -67.16
C ILE A 4 15.96 -48.06 -67.39
N SER A 5 16.58 -47.56 -66.31
CA SER A 5 18.01 -47.77 -66.01
C SER A 5 18.44 -47.05 -64.72
N GLN A 6 19.13 -47.79 -63.87
CA GLN A 6 19.64 -47.46 -62.55
C GLN A 6 21.03 -46.78 -62.63
N SER A 7 21.36 -45.92 -61.66
CA SER A 7 22.65 -45.97 -60.94
C SER A 7 22.69 -45.00 -59.74
N LYS A 8 22.80 -45.56 -58.53
CA LYS A 8 23.40 -44.95 -57.32
C LYS A 8 24.92 -45.26 -57.33
N PRO A 9 25.79 -44.76 -56.42
CA PRO A 9 25.59 -43.79 -55.32
C PRO A 9 26.69 -42.69 -55.24
N GLU A 10 26.52 -41.65 -54.42
CA GLU A 10 27.68 -40.96 -53.82
C GLU A 10 27.33 -40.32 -52.48
N ILE A 11 28.32 -40.37 -51.59
CA ILE A 11 28.30 -40.16 -50.14
C ILE A 11 28.53 -38.68 -49.85
N ALA A 12 27.80 -38.08 -48.90
CA ALA A 12 28.17 -36.79 -48.34
C ALA A 12 27.94 -36.78 -46.82
N HIS A 13 28.99 -36.33 -46.14
CA HIS A 13 29.27 -36.36 -44.72
C HIS A 13 28.26 -35.60 -43.84
N GLU A 14 27.97 -36.16 -42.66
CA GLU A 14 27.48 -35.42 -41.50
C GLU A 14 28.58 -34.50 -40.97
N GLU A 15 28.30 -33.18 -40.93
CA GLU A 15 29.02 -32.25 -40.07
C GLU A 15 28.06 -31.68 -39.02
N ASN A 16 28.32 -32.10 -37.79
CA ASN A 16 27.65 -31.70 -36.57
C ASN A 16 28.19 -30.32 -36.13
N ILE A 17 27.40 -29.26 -36.30
CA ILE A 17 27.67 -27.95 -35.70
C ILE A 17 26.60 -27.69 -34.64
N GLY A 18 26.89 -28.13 -33.42
CA GLY A 18 26.12 -27.77 -32.23
C GLY A 18 26.28 -26.29 -31.91
N HIS A 19 25.22 -25.52 -32.10
CA HIS A 19 25.00 -24.30 -31.33
C HIS A 19 24.31 -24.70 -30.01
N PRO A 20 24.85 -24.35 -28.83
CA PRO A 20 24.16 -24.59 -27.58
C PRO A 20 22.98 -23.62 -27.52
N ALA A 21 21.77 -24.12 -27.83
CA ALA A 21 20.54 -23.40 -27.56
C ALA A 21 20.45 -23.15 -26.04
N ASN A 22 20.23 -21.90 -25.66
CA ASN A 22 20.09 -21.42 -24.29
C ASN A 22 19.06 -22.24 -23.49
N ASN A 23 19.54 -23.23 -22.72
CA ASN A 23 18.74 -23.92 -21.69
C ASN A 23 18.23 -22.97 -20.59
N HIS A 24 18.74 -21.74 -20.53
CA HIS A 24 18.28 -20.72 -19.59
C HIS A 24 16.95 -20.06 -19.98
N GLU A 25 16.44 -20.13 -21.21
CA GLU A 25 15.07 -19.63 -21.49
C GLU A 25 14.01 -20.69 -21.16
N THR A 26 14.31 -21.97 -21.38
CA THR A 26 13.37 -23.08 -21.16
C THR A 26 13.18 -23.44 -19.68
N ASP A 27 14.19 -23.30 -18.84
CA ASP A 27 14.07 -23.59 -17.41
C ASP A 27 13.28 -22.52 -16.65
N TRP A 28 13.35 -21.26 -17.08
CA TRP A 28 12.58 -20.17 -16.46
C TRP A 28 11.11 -20.23 -16.85
N VAL A 29 10.82 -20.58 -18.11
CA VAL A 29 9.46 -20.82 -18.60
C VAL A 29 8.84 -22.06 -17.95
N LYS A 30 9.59 -23.16 -17.77
CA LYS A 30 9.13 -24.35 -17.02
C LYS A 30 8.87 -24.08 -15.53
N LYS A 31 9.70 -23.23 -14.90
CA LYS A 31 9.50 -22.82 -13.51
C LYS A 31 8.28 -21.88 -13.37
N GLN A 32 7.97 -21.09 -14.40
CA GLN A 32 6.79 -20.21 -14.46
C GLN A 32 5.46 -20.94 -14.62
N THR A 33 5.39 -21.97 -15.47
CA THR A 33 4.22 -22.85 -15.52
C THR A 33 4.05 -23.58 -14.20
N SER A 34 5.16 -24.01 -13.57
CA SER A 34 5.11 -24.74 -12.30
C SER A 34 4.48 -23.97 -11.13
N ASP A 35 4.71 -22.67 -10.92
CA ASP A 35 4.16 -21.99 -9.72
C ASP A 35 2.63 -21.79 -9.79
N GLY A 36 2.12 -21.37 -10.96
CA GLY A 36 0.68 -21.24 -11.23
C GLY A 36 -0.02 -22.60 -11.33
N ASP A 37 0.63 -23.57 -11.96
CA ASP A 37 0.17 -24.96 -11.98
C ASP A 37 0.26 -25.62 -10.60
N VAL A 38 1.17 -25.21 -9.70
CA VAL A 38 1.26 -25.73 -8.32
C VAL A 38 0.08 -25.26 -7.48
N ALA A 39 -0.34 -24.00 -7.61
CA ALA A 39 -1.58 -23.54 -6.97
C ALA A 39 -2.79 -24.31 -7.52
N MET A 40 -2.90 -24.46 -8.85
CA MET A 40 -3.98 -25.21 -9.48
C MET A 40 -3.96 -26.71 -9.14
N THR A 41 -2.78 -27.35 -9.09
CA THR A 41 -2.62 -28.78 -8.74
C THR A 41 -2.89 -29.06 -7.27
N LEU A 42 -2.64 -28.11 -6.37
CA LEU A 42 -3.06 -28.19 -4.97
C LEU A 42 -4.59 -28.10 -4.79
N ILE A 43 -5.31 -27.56 -5.79
CA ILE A 43 -6.76 -27.30 -5.78
C ILE A 43 -7.54 -28.41 -6.52
N THR A 44 -6.98 -29.04 -7.56
CA THR A 44 -7.65 -30.11 -8.33
C THR A 44 -7.79 -31.46 -7.61
N ASP A 45 -7.41 -31.57 -6.33
CA ASP A 45 -7.58 -32.79 -5.55
C ASP A 45 -9.01 -32.83 -4.95
N PRO A 46 -9.95 -33.64 -5.48
CA PRO A 46 -11.38 -33.55 -5.15
C PRO A 46 -11.69 -33.86 -3.68
N ASP A 47 -10.84 -34.67 -3.02
CA ASP A 47 -10.98 -35.06 -1.61
C ASP A 47 -10.56 -33.94 -0.63
N ALA A 48 -10.00 -32.82 -1.11
CA ALA A 48 -9.42 -31.75 -0.29
C ALA A 48 -10.32 -30.52 -0.08
N LEU A 49 -11.41 -30.38 -0.83
CA LEU A 49 -12.34 -29.23 -0.73
C LEU A 49 -13.38 -29.39 0.39
N ASP A 50 -13.56 -30.61 0.91
CA ASP A 50 -14.60 -30.95 1.91
C ASP A 50 -14.07 -31.19 3.34
N GLU A 51 -12.76 -30.96 3.61
CA GLU A 51 -12.27 -31.02 5.00
C GLU A 51 -12.78 -29.81 5.80
N PRO A 52 -13.58 -30.00 6.88
CA PRO A 52 -14.08 -28.89 7.68
C PRO A 52 -12.90 -28.17 8.35
N VAL A 53 -12.63 -26.95 7.92
CA VAL A 53 -11.55 -26.12 8.45
C VAL A 53 -11.97 -25.52 9.78
N ASP A 54 -11.33 -25.95 10.87
CA ASP A 54 -11.57 -25.41 12.22
C ASP A 54 -11.16 -23.92 12.29
N PRO A 55 -12.07 -23.01 12.72
CA PRO A 55 -11.75 -21.59 12.94
C PRO A 55 -10.53 -21.36 13.85
N ALA A 56 -10.27 -22.26 14.79
CA ALA A 56 -9.10 -22.17 15.67
C ALA A 56 -7.77 -22.46 14.93
N GLU A 57 -7.79 -23.34 13.92
CA GLU A 57 -6.62 -23.62 13.07
C GLU A 57 -6.36 -22.43 12.13
N VAL A 58 -7.40 -21.86 11.53
CA VAL A 58 -7.30 -20.62 10.73
C VAL A 58 -6.69 -19.50 11.54
N ARG A 59 -7.14 -19.30 12.79
CA ARG A 59 -6.61 -18.27 13.68
C ARG A 59 -5.13 -18.50 14.03
N LYS A 60 -4.70 -19.75 14.22
CA LYS A 60 -3.28 -20.09 14.45
C LYS A 60 -2.43 -19.82 13.21
N ILE A 61 -2.95 -20.14 12.02
CA ILE A 61 -2.27 -19.86 10.75
C ILE A 61 -2.18 -18.36 10.53
N LEU A 62 -3.26 -17.62 10.74
CA LEU A 62 -3.27 -16.16 10.72
C LEU A 62 -2.23 -15.58 11.67
N TRP A 63 -2.17 -16.04 12.91
CA TRP A 63 -1.15 -15.59 13.86
C TRP A 63 0.28 -15.85 13.37
N LYS A 64 0.54 -16.99 12.72
CA LYS A 64 1.85 -17.26 12.11
C LYS A 64 2.15 -16.35 10.93
N ILE A 65 1.16 -16.12 10.07
CA ILE A 65 1.27 -15.20 8.93
C ILE A 65 1.50 -13.78 9.43
N ASP A 66 0.75 -13.35 10.45
CA ASP A 66 0.86 -12.05 11.09
C ASP A 66 2.24 -11.86 11.73
N PHE A 67 2.75 -12.84 12.49
CA PHE A 67 4.08 -12.79 13.09
C PHE A 67 5.21 -12.80 12.07
N MET A 68 4.97 -13.33 10.89
CA MET A 68 5.91 -13.27 9.78
C MET A 68 5.80 -11.90 9.11
N ILE A 69 4.64 -11.56 8.58
CA ILE A 69 4.45 -10.43 7.68
C ILE A 69 4.38 -9.09 8.44
N LEU A 70 3.66 -8.97 9.55
CA LEU A 70 3.44 -7.67 10.20
C LEU A 70 4.71 -7.06 10.82
N PRO A 71 5.57 -7.80 11.55
CA PRO A 71 6.85 -7.28 12.02
C PRO A 71 7.79 -6.90 10.87
N TYR A 72 7.65 -7.60 9.74
CA TYR A 72 8.44 -7.31 8.56
C TYR A 72 7.99 -6.04 7.85
N LEU A 73 6.68 -5.90 7.61
CA LEU A 73 6.07 -4.71 7.02
C LEU A 73 6.15 -3.46 7.92
N ALA A 74 5.96 -3.60 9.23
CA ALA A 74 5.94 -2.47 10.17
C ALA A 74 7.29 -1.77 10.35
N VAL A 75 8.38 -2.40 9.93
CA VAL A 75 9.75 -1.90 10.09
C VAL A 75 10.43 -1.70 8.73
N CYS A 76 9.68 -1.83 7.64
CA CYS A 76 10.18 -1.57 6.31
C CYS A 76 10.31 -0.07 6.02
N TYR A 77 11.38 0.52 6.52
CA TYR A 77 11.94 1.79 6.07
C TYR A 77 13.43 1.71 6.33
N ALA A 78 14.18 1.01 5.48
CA ALA A 78 15.37 0.36 6.00
C ALA A 78 16.49 0.01 5.03
N PHE A 79 16.71 0.82 4.00
CA PHE A 79 18.03 0.95 3.38
C PHE A 79 18.22 2.41 2.95
N PHE A 80 19.45 2.93 3.09
CA PHE A 80 19.90 4.27 2.63
C PHE A 80 19.56 5.50 3.51
N TYR A 81 20.03 5.46 4.76
CA TYR A 81 20.20 6.67 5.55
C TYR A 81 21.64 6.90 6.08
N ILE A 82 22.51 5.89 6.02
CA ILE A 82 23.90 6.01 6.50
C ILE A 82 24.74 6.91 5.56
N ASP A 83 24.44 6.92 4.27
CA ASP A 83 25.19 7.66 3.24
C ASP A 83 25.08 9.20 3.40
N LYS A 84 23.96 9.70 3.93
CA LYS A 84 23.73 11.13 4.17
C LYS A 84 24.67 11.72 5.20
N ALA A 85 25.22 10.90 6.10
CA ALA A 85 26.23 11.33 7.07
C ALA A 85 27.56 11.73 6.39
N ALA A 86 27.87 11.12 5.24
CA ALA A 86 29.07 11.38 4.42
C ALA A 86 28.92 12.59 3.47
N CYS A 87 27.77 13.28 3.49
CA CYS A 87 27.57 14.47 2.66
C CYS A 87 28.37 15.68 3.19
N HIS A 88 29.09 16.34 2.28
CA HIS A 88 29.83 17.58 2.53
C HIS A 88 29.34 18.77 1.71
N ASN A 89 28.49 18.54 0.68
CA ASN A 89 27.97 19.59 -0.19
C ASN A 89 26.49 19.33 -0.55
N PHE A 90 25.79 20.38 -1.01
CA PHE A 90 24.36 20.31 -1.35
C PHE A 90 24.10 19.36 -2.52
N THR A 91 24.95 19.36 -3.54
CA THR A 91 24.80 18.52 -4.74
C THR A 91 24.79 17.04 -4.39
N THR A 92 25.76 16.59 -3.60
CA THR A 92 25.85 15.20 -3.10
C THR A 92 24.63 14.87 -2.24
N LEU A 93 24.17 15.78 -1.37
CA LEU A 93 22.96 15.57 -0.59
C LEU A 93 21.71 15.43 -1.46
N ALA A 94 21.58 16.24 -2.51
CA ALA A 94 20.45 16.20 -3.45
C ALA A 94 20.44 14.92 -4.28
N VAL A 95 21.59 14.49 -4.79
CA VAL A 95 21.71 13.23 -5.56
C VAL A 95 21.38 12.02 -4.68
N LEU A 96 21.93 11.93 -3.47
CA LEU A 96 21.63 10.83 -2.56
C LEU A 96 20.17 10.83 -2.09
N ARG A 97 19.56 12.01 -1.95
CA ARG A 97 18.11 12.14 -1.71
C ARG A 97 17.28 11.62 -2.89
N ALA A 98 17.67 11.90 -4.13
CA ALA A 98 16.97 11.43 -5.32
C ALA A 98 17.08 9.91 -5.47
N LEU A 99 18.29 9.34 -5.32
CA LEU A 99 18.51 7.90 -5.38
C LEU A 99 17.81 7.16 -4.23
N GLY A 100 17.90 7.70 -3.00
CA GLY A 100 17.20 7.15 -1.85
C GLY A 100 15.68 7.17 -2.03
N GLY A 101 15.12 8.27 -2.53
CA GLY A 101 13.68 8.36 -2.81
C GLY A 101 13.23 7.41 -3.92
N ALA A 102 14.02 7.23 -4.98
CA ALA A 102 13.73 6.27 -6.05
C ALA A 102 13.74 4.82 -5.54
N ALA A 103 14.67 4.48 -4.64
CA ALA A 103 14.72 3.15 -4.01
C ALA A 103 13.55 2.92 -3.04
N GLU A 104 13.13 3.96 -2.31
CA GLU A 104 12.03 3.89 -1.33
C GLU A 104 10.64 3.83 -2.00
N ALA A 105 10.49 4.39 -3.20
CA ALA A 105 9.22 4.53 -3.90
C ALA A 105 8.48 3.20 -4.17
N CYS A 106 9.20 2.07 -4.20
CA CYS A 106 8.57 0.76 -4.42
C CYS A 106 8.03 0.10 -3.14
N ALA A 107 8.41 0.60 -1.96
CA ALA A 107 8.11 -0.02 -0.67
C ALA A 107 6.60 -0.07 -0.41
N ASP A 108 5.93 1.09 -0.39
CA ASP A 108 4.50 1.15 -0.09
C ASP A 108 3.61 0.39 -1.10
N PRO A 109 3.82 0.50 -2.44
CA PRO A 109 3.10 -0.32 -3.42
C PRO A 109 3.33 -1.82 -3.22
N ALA A 110 4.57 -2.25 -2.93
CA ALA A 110 4.88 -3.65 -2.70
C ALA A 110 4.13 -4.18 -1.47
N PHE A 111 4.07 -3.38 -0.41
CA PHE A 111 3.36 -3.77 0.80
C PHE A 111 1.85 -3.85 0.62
N MET A 112 1.28 -2.98 -0.20
CA MET A 112 -0.14 -3.07 -0.58
C MET A 112 -0.43 -4.35 -1.37
N LEU A 113 0.46 -4.74 -2.29
CA LEU A 113 0.33 -5.98 -3.04
C LEU A 113 0.45 -7.20 -2.12
N ILE A 114 1.46 -7.25 -1.25
CA ILE A 114 1.63 -8.32 -0.26
C ILE A 114 0.39 -8.43 0.62
N THR A 115 -0.12 -7.31 1.12
CA THR A 115 -1.33 -7.32 1.96
C THR A 115 -2.55 -7.85 1.20
N GLY A 116 -2.68 -7.50 -0.09
CA GLY A 116 -3.73 -8.01 -0.96
C GLY A 116 -3.60 -9.50 -1.32
N MET A 117 -2.39 -10.06 -1.27
CA MET A 117 -2.11 -11.47 -1.58
C MET A 117 -2.34 -12.40 -0.39
N TRP A 118 -2.06 -11.95 0.83
CA TRP A 118 -2.06 -12.80 2.03
C TRP A 118 -3.32 -12.70 2.88
N TYR A 119 -4.09 -11.62 2.72
CA TYR A 119 -5.23 -11.33 3.59
C TYR A 119 -6.53 -11.16 2.82
N THR A 120 -7.62 -11.61 3.44
CA THR A 120 -8.98 -11.43 2.91
C THR A 120 -9.33 -9.95 2.83
N ARG A 121 -10.27 -9.57 1.95
CA ARG A 121 -10.72 -8.18 1.82
C ARG A 121 -11.22 -7.59 3.14
N ARG A 122 -11.76 -8.42 4.04
CA ARG A 122 -12.19 -8.02 5.40
C ARG A 122 -11.01 -7.71 6.32
N GLU A 123 -9.92 -8.46 6.21
CA GLU A 123 -8.72 -8.34 7.06
C GLU A 123 -7.74 -7.27 6.58
N GLN A 124 -7.71 -6.99 5.27
CA GLN A 124 -6.83 -5.97 4.67
C GLN A 124 -6.83 -4.63 5.42
N PRO A 125 -7.98 -3.99 5.74
CA PRO A 125 -7.99 -2.75 6.53
C PRO A 125 -7.29 -2.88 7.88
N VAL A 126 -7.43 -4.02 8.56
CA VAL A 126 -6.84 -4.22 9.89
C VAL A 126 -5.32 -4.29 9.80
N ARG A 127 -4.81 -5.02 8.84
CA ARG A 127 -3.37 -5.14 8.59
C ARG A 127 -2.76 -3.83 8.13
N LEU A 128 -3.46 -3.13 7.21
CA LEU A 128 -3.10 -1.79 6.77
C LEU A 128 -3.25 -0.73 7.88
N GLY A 129 -4.02 -1.00 8.92
CA GLY A 129 -4.09 -0.16 10.10
C GLY A 129 -2.88 -0.30 10.99
N LEU A 130 -2.58 -1.56 11.34
CA LEU A 130 -1.53 -1.89 12.30
C LEU A 130 -0.15 -1.39 11.84
N TRP A 131 0.19 -1.53 10.57
CA TRP A 131 1.48 -1.04 10.06
C TRP A 131 1.55 0.50 9.96
N TYR A 132 0.47 1.23 9.65
CA TYR A 132 0.44 2.69 9.51
C TYR A 132 0.32 3.34 10.88
N THR A 133 -0.10 2.58 11.90
CA THR A 133 0.04 3.01 13.29
C THR A 133 1.52 3.25 13.62
N ALA A 134 2.46 2.55 12.96
CA ALA A 134 3.88 2.84 13.06
C ALA A 134 4.26 4.25 12.57
N ASN A 135 3.49 4.88 11.68
CA ASN A 135 3.69 6.29 11.32
C ASN A 135 3.43 7.21 12.53
N GLY A 136 2.30 7.02 13.23
CA GLY A 136 1.98 7.77 14.44
C GLY A 136 2.99 7.52 15.56
N LEU A 137 3.38 6.26 15.79
CA LEU A 137 4.44 5.90 16.73
C LEU A 137 5.79 6.49 16.33
N GLY A 138 6.12 6.49 15.05
CA GLY A 138 7.35 7.06 14.49
C GLY A 138 7.44 8.58 14.70
N ILE A 139 6.34 9.31 14.56
CA ILE A 139 6.28 10.75 14.88
C ILE A 139 6.51 10.97 16.39
N ALA A 140 5.86 10.18 17.25
CA ALA A 140 6.00 10.32 18.69
C ALA A 140 7.41 9.96 19.18
N LEU A 141 7.93 8.80 18.77
CA LEU A 141 9.28 8.33 19.11
C LEU A 141 10.35 9.20 18.44
N GLY A 142 10.13 9.67 17.23
CA GLY A 142 11.00 10.60 16.52
C GLY A 142 11.13 11.93 17.27
N GLY A 143 10.05 12.43 17.87
CA GLY A 143 10.12 13.59 18.76
C GLY A 143 11.02 13.36 19.98
N LEU A 144 10.92 12.18 20.61
CA LEU A 144 11.74 11.81 21.76
C LEU A 144 13.22 11.60 21.39
N LEU A 145 13.47 10.89 20.29
CA LEU A 145 14.81 10.67 19.75
C LEU A 145 15.45 11.98 19.31
N GLY A 146 14.72 12.85 18.61
CA GLY A 146 15.18 14.18 18.22
C GLY A 146 15.54 15.05 19.43
N TYR A 147 14.77 14.97 20.52
CA TYR A 147 15.11 15.63 21.78
C TYR A 147 16.42 15.07 22.37
N GLY A 148 16.58 13.74 22.42
CA GLY A 148 17.78 13.09 22.96
C GLY A 148 19.03 13.41 22.14
N ILE A 149 18.93 13.26 20.82
CA ILE A 149 20.02 13.50 19.86
C ILE A 149 20.39 14.99 19.80
N GLY A 150 19.40 15.88 19.94
CA GLY A 150 19.62 17.33 20.00
C GLY A 150 20.48 17.79 21.18
N ASN A 151 20.60 16.97 22.23
CA ASN A 151 21.46 17.25 23.39
C ASN A 151 22.87 16.66 23.28
N ILE A 152 23.16 15.89 22.22
CA ILE A 152 24.50 15.30 22.00
C ILE A 152 25.48 16.41 21.61
N ARG A 153 26.47 16.66 22.48
CA ARG A 153 27.61 17.55 22.21
C ARG A 153 28.76 16.75 21.61
N GLY A 154 28.60 16.33 20.36
CA GLY A 154 29.59 15.54 19.63
C GLY A 154 30.43 16.35 18.63
N ALA A 155 31.35 15.67 17.95
CA ALA A 155 32.18 16.26 16.89
C ALA A 155 31.40 16.54 15.59
N LEU A 156 30.26 15.88 15.38
CA LEU A 156 29.40 16.07 14.21
C LEU A 156 28.19 16.96 14.56
N PRO A 157 27.60 17.66 13.57
CA PRO A 157 26.30 18.31 13.74
C PRO A 157 25.21 17.32 14.19
N SER A 158 24.31 17.73 15.09
CA SER A 158 23.29 16.86 15.69
C SER A 158 22.43 16.09 14.67
N TRP A 159 22.10 16.71 13.53
CA TRP A 159 21.31 16.07 12.46
C TRP A 159 22.03 14.86 11.81
N LYS A 160 23.36 14.82 11.81
CA LYS A 160 24.12 13.67 11.27
C LYS A 160 23.99 12.45 12.17
N TYR A 161 23.96 12.66 13.49
CA TYR A 161 23.76 11.56 14.45
C TYR A 161 22.40 10.89 14.26
N GLU A 162 21.37 11.65 13.92
CA GLU A 162 20.04 11.11 13.60
C GLU A 162 20.09 10.15 12.40
N PHE A 163 20.75 10.55 11.30
CA PHE A 163 20.92 9.68 10.13
C PHE A 163 21.79 8.45 10.39
N ILE A 164 22.82 8.55 11.24
CA ILE A 164 23.67 7.40 11.59
C ILE A 164 22.91 6.40 12.47
N VAL A 165 22.28 6.88 13.55
CA VAL A 165 21.62 6.00 14.52
C VAL A 165 20.41 5.33 13.89
N ILE A 166 19.51 6.11 13.28
CA ILE A 166 18.31 5.57 12.67
C ILE A 166 18.70 4.75 11.43
N GLY A 167 19.57 5.27 10.57
CA GLY A 167 19.99 4.58 9.36
C GLY A 167 20.71 3.25 9.58
N SER A 168 21.44 3.09 10.69
CA SER A 168 22.09 1.81 11.03
C SER A 168 21.09 0.77 11.56
N LEU A 169 20.16 1.17 12.43
CA LEU A 169 19.07 0.29 12.89
C LEU A 169 18.23 -0.19 11.70
N CYS A 170 17.90 0.73 10.81
CA CYS A 170 17.25 0.50 9.54
C CYS A 170 18.02 -0.53 8.69
N ALA A 171 19.29 -0.26 8.34
CA ALA A 171 20.07 -1.16 7.48
C ALA A 171 20.24 -2.57 8.08
N ALA A 172 20.47 -2.67 9.39
CA ALA A 172 20.58 -3.96 10.08
C ALA A 172 19.30 -4.79 9.93
N TRP A 173 18.14 -4.14 9.98
CA TRP A 173 16.86 -4.82 9.85
C TRP A 173 16.49 -5.15 8.39
N GLY A 174 16.92 -4.34 7.43
CA GLY A 174 16.80 -4.66 6.01
C GLY A 174 17.51 -5.98 5.65
N ILE A 175 18.64 -6.29 6.29
CA ILE A 175 19.33 -7.58 6.14
C ILE A 175 18.48 -8.73 6.67
N VAL A 176 17.78 -8.54 7.80
CA VAL A 176 16.87 -9.54 8.37
C VAL A 176 15.72 -9.83 7.40
N MET A 177 15.12 -8.81 6.77
CA MET A 177 14.08 -9.01 5.75
C MET A 177 14.56 -9.85 4.59
N PHE A 178 15.74 -9.52 4.06
CA PHE A 178 16.30 -10.18 2.89
C PHE A 178 16.43 -11.69 3.09
N ILE A 179 16.67 -12.13 4.33
CA ILE A 179 16.85 -13.54 4.67
C ILE A 179 15.52 -14.23 5.01
N LEU A 180 14.57 -13.52 5.65
CA LEU A 180 13.41 -14.14 6.29
C LEU A 180 12.04 -13.85 5.65
N LEU A 181 11.93 -12.85 4.77
CA LEU A 181 10.66 -12.49 4.14
C LEU A 181 10.36 -13.44 2.95
N PRO A 182 9.26 -14.21 2.97
CA PRO A 182 8.90 -15.06 1.83
C PRO A 182 8.20 -14.29 0.71
N ASP A 183 8.48 -14.68 -0.53
CA ASP A 183 7.94 -14.04 -1.73
C ASP A 183 6.43 -14.26 -1.94
N SER A 184 5.91 -15.44 -1.57
CA SER A 184 4.50 -15.78 -1.80
C SER A 184 3.95 -16.79 -0.77
N PRO A 185 2.61 -16.89 -0.63
CA PRO A 185 1.98 -17.95 0.18
C PRO A 185 2.36 -19.37 -0.28
N VAL A 186 2.67 -19.53 -1.56
CA VAL A 186 3.00 -20.82 -2.19
C VAL A 186 4.44 -21.24 -1.87
N THR A 187 5.36 -20.29 -1.80
CA THR A 187 6.80 -20.50 -1.54
C THR A 187 7.19 -20.34 -0.08
N ALA A 188 6.25 -20.01 0.81
CA ALA A 188 6.46 -19.75 2.23
C ALA A 188 7.19 -20.89 2.96
N PRO A 189 8.46 -20.72 3.40
CA PRO A 189 9.26 -21.80 3.97
C PRO A 189 8.74 -22.26 5.35
N LEU A 190 8.04 -21.38 6.09
CA LEU A 190 7.50 -21.66 7.42
C LEU A 190 6.15 -22.40 7.43
N LEU A 191 5.48 -22.56 6.27
CA LEU A 191 4.16 -23.20 6.19
C LEU A 191 4.27 -24.64 5.68
N THR A 192 3.59 -25.57 6.36
CA THR A 192 3.41 -26.95 5.88
C THR A 192 2.51 -26.98 4.64
N LYS A 193 2.55 -28.07 3.85
CA LYS A 193 1.69 -28.23 2.65
C LYS A 193 0.21 -27.99 2.95
N ARG A 194 -0.32 -28.54 4.06
CA ARG A 194 -1.70 -28.30 4.53
C ARG A 194 -1.95 -26.82 4.87
N GLN A 195 -1.03 -26.17 5.57
CA GLN A 195 -1.17 -24.75 5.95
C GLN A 195 -1.14 -23.82 4.73
N ARG A 196 -0.33 -24.14 3.71
CA ARG A 196 -0.31 -23.39 2.43
C ARG A 196 -1.64 -23.50 1.71
N ARG A 197 -2.24 -24.70 1.65
CA ARG A 197 -3.58 -24.88 1.06
C ARG A 197 -4.64 -24.04 1.76
N ILE A 198 -4.71 -24.09 3.09
CA ILE A 198 -5.67 -23.28 3.87
C ILE A 198 -5.43 -21.78 3.64
N ALA A 199 -4.18 -21.33 3.56
CA ALA A 199 -3.87 -19.93 3.29
C ALA A 199 -4.36 -19.47 1.90
N ILE A 200 -4.19 -20.31 0.87
CA ILE A 200 -4.65 -20.03 -0.50
C ILE A 200 -6.19 -20.04 -0.57
N GLU A 201 -6.83 -21.04 0.02
CA GLU A 201 -8.29 -21.19 -0.03
C GLU A 201 -9.01 -20.01 0.64
N ARG A 202 -8.45 -19.48 1.74
CA ARG A 202 -9.04 -18.30 2.40
C ARG A 202 -9.05 -17.06 1.51
N VAL A 203 -8.02 -16.87 0.71
CA VAL A 203 -7.90 -15.72 -0.18
C VAL A 203 -8.76 -15.90 -1.44
N ARG A 204 -9.30 -17.11 -1.70
CA ARG A 204 -10.23 -17.41 -2.80
C ARG A 204 -11.46 -16.51 -2.81
N GLU A 205 -12.02 -16.22 -1.63
CA GLU A 205 -13.16 -15.29 -1.48
C GLU A 205 -12.86 -13.91 -2.08
N ASN A 206 -11.59 -13.51 -2.15
CA ASN A 206 -11.19 -12.24 -2.73
C ASN A 206 -11.37 -12.18 -4.25
N GLN A 207 -11.55 -13.28 -4.99
CA GLN A 207 -11.84 -13.28 -6.44
C GLN A 207 -10.85 -12.42 -7.27
N THR A 208 -9.57 -12.41 -6.88
CA THR A 208 -8.56 -11.53 -7.51
C THR A 208 -7.42 -12.27 -8.20
N GLY A 209 -7.50 -13.60 -8.32
CA GLY A 209 -6.39 -14.45 -8.77
C GLY A 209 -5.24 -14.54 -7.76
N ILE A 210 -4.33 -15.49 -8.01
CA ILE A 210 -3.04 -15.65 -7.30
C ILE A 210 -1.94 -14.95 -8.13
N GLU A 211 -0.85 -14.55 -7.47
CA GLU A 211 0.33 -13.90 -8.04
C GLU A 211 0.64 -14.34 -9.49
N ASN A 212 0.73 -13.37 -10.41
CA ASN A 212 1.06 -13.64 -11.81
C ASN A 212 2.27 -12.79 -12.22
N LYS A 213 3.40 -13.46 -12.45
CA LYS A 213 4.68 -12.80 -12.78
C LYS A 213 4.72 -12.22 -14.21
N HIS A 214 3.71 -12.50 -15.04
CA HIS A 214 3.60 -11.93 -16.39
C HIS A 214 2.71 -10.70 -16.42
N ILE A 215 3.26 -9.62 -17.00
CA ILE A 215 2.51 -8.40 -17.27
C ILE A 215 1.56 -8.64 -18.45
N LYS A 216 0.26 -8.43 -18.23
CA LYS A 216 -0.80 -8.56 -19.24
C LYS A 216 -1.17 -7.18 -19.81
N PRO A 217 -0.82 -6.85 -21.06
CA PRO A 217 -1.06 -5.51 -21.61
C PRO A 217 -2.53 -5.10 -21.66
N HIS A 218 -3.46 -6.04 -21.88
CA HIS A 218 -4.89 -5.73 -21.88
C HIS A 218 -5.37 -5.22 -20.51
N GLN A 219 -4.84 -5.78 -19.40
CA GLN A 219 -5.17 -5.32 -18.05
C GLN A 219 -4.64 -3.90 -17.79
N ILE A 220 -3.52 -3.51 -18.39
CA ILE A 220 -3.00 -2.14 -18.32
C ILE A 220 -3.97 -1.17 -19.00
N TRP A 221 -4.40 -1.50 -20.23
CA TRP A 221 -5.36 -0.67 -20.97
C TRP A 221 -6.70 -0.56 -20.25
N GLU A 222 -7.18 -1.66 -19.68
CA GLU A 222 -8.39 -1.64 -18.88
C GLU A 222 -8.23 -0.77 -17.63
N ALA A 223 -7.06 -0.78 -16.98
CA ALA A 223 -6.77 0.07 -15.83
C ALA A 223 -6.96 1.56 -16.17
N PHE A 224 -6.37 2.02 -17.28
CA PHE A 224 -6.50 3.42 -17.73
C PHE A 224 -7.90 3.79 -18.23
N THR A 225 -8.72 2.81 -18.59
CA THR A 225 -10.13 3.06 -18.96
C THR A 225 -11.05 3.05 -17.74
N ASP A 226 -10.53 2.73 -16.55
CA ASP A 226 -11.31 2.64 -15.32
C ASP A 226 -11.37 3.97 -14.58
N TYR A 227 -12.58 4.49 -14.35
CA TYR A 227 -12.77 5.73 -13.61
C TYR A 227 -12.20 5.65 -12.18
N LYS A 228 -12.15 4.45 -11.58
CA LYS A 228 -11.62 4.24 -10.22
C LYS A 228 -10.16 4.66 -10.13
N LEU A 229 -9.36 4.41 -11.16
CA LEU A 229 -7.95 4.77 -11.22
C LEU A 229 -7.76 6.28 -11.03
N TYR A 230 -8.56 7.09 -11.73
CA TYR A 230 -8.50 8.55 -11.63
C TYR A 230 -9.02 9.08 -10.31
N ILE A 231 -10.08 8.49 -9.74
CA ILE A 231 -10.57 8.87 -8.42
C ILE A 231 -9.52 8.59 -7.35
N PHE A 232 -8.88 7.40 -7.37
CA PHE A 232 -7.80 7.07 -6.44
C PHE A 232 -6.55 7.93 -6.62
N PHE A 233 -6.21 8.31 -7.87
CA PHE A 233 -5.17 9.30 -8.14
C PHE A 233 -5.49 10.64 -7.47
N LEU A 234 -6.69 11.17 -7.70
CA LEU A 234 -7.11 12.46 -7.13
C LEU A 234 -7.18 12.41 -5.60
N LEU A 235 -7.67 11.32 -5.02
CA LEU A 235 -7.62 11.09 -3.57
C LEU A 235 -6.18 11.05 -3.05
N GLY A 236 -5.26 10.41 -3.78
CA GLY A 236 -3.84 10.41 -3.48
C GLY A 236 -3.26 11.83 -3.48
N VAL A 237 -3.59 12.66 -4.47
CA VAL A 237 -3.14 14.06 -4.54
C VAL A 237 -3.74 14.88 -3.39
N SER A 238 -5.06 14.87 -3.23
CA SER A 238 -5.74 15.71 -2.25
C SER A 238 -5.34 15.37 -0.82
N CYS A 239 -5.18 14.08 -0.49
CA CYS A 239 -4.79 13.64 0.86
C CYS A 239 -3.35 14.03 1.22
N ASN A 240 -2.47 14.15 0.21
CA ASN A 240 -1.05 14.38 0.44
C ASN A 240 -0.60 15.83 0.30
N ILE A 241 -1.41 16.71 -0.29
CA ILE A 241 -1.17 18.16 -0.23
C ILE A 241 -1.13 18.66 1.23
N PRO A 242 -2.12 18.34 2.10
CA PRO A 242 -2.05 18.64 3.53
C PRO A 242 -0.89 17.94 4.22
N ASN A 243 -0.62 16.66 3.90
CA ASN A 243 0.48 15.89 4.50
C ASN A 243 1.82 16.62 4.32
N GLY A 244 2.14 17.01 3.08
CA GLY A 244 3.38 17.70 2.74
C GLY A 244 3.55 19.05 3.44
N GLY A 245 2.45 19.68 3.88
CA GLY A 245 2.45 20.90 4.69
C GLY A 245 2.57 20.64 6.20
N ILE A 246 1.59 19.93 6.76
CA ILE A 246 1.43 19.71 8.20
C ILE A 246 2.57 18.86 8.76
N SER A 247 2.94 17.78 8.06
CA SER A 247 3.96 16.85 8.52
C SER A 247 5.36 17.48 8.45
N ASN A 248 5.73 18.02 7.29
CA ASN A 248 7.07 18.56 7.06
C ASN A 248 7.34 19.86 7.83
N PHE A 249 6.33 20.72 7.97
CA PHE A 249 6.46 22.01 8.67
C PHE A 249 5.86 21.99 10.08
N GLY A 250 5.47 20.83 10.61
CA GLY A 250 4.77 20.72 11.89
C GLY A 250 5.48 21.39 13.06
N THR A 251 6.79 21.15 13.22
CA THR A 251 7.60 21.80 14.27
C THR A 251 7.67 23.31 14.10
N ILE A 252 7.76 23.81 12.86
CA ILE A 252 7.78 25.23 12.51
C ILE A 252 6.42 25.88 12.79
N ILE A 253 5.32 25.18 12.49
CA ILE A 253 3.96 25.63 12.79
C ILE A 253 3.76 25.76 14.30
N ILE A 254 4.15 24.75 15.07
CA ILE A 254 4.08 24.79 16.55
C ILE A 254 4.99 25.89 17.11
N GLN A 255 6.18 26.09 16.53
CA GLN A 255 7.06 27.18 16.93
C GLN A 255 6.43 28.54 16.64
N GLY A 256 5.69 28.67 15.53
CA GLY A 256 4.89 29.84 15.18
C GLY A 256 3.78 30.17 16.19
N PHE A 257 3.36 29.21 17.02
CA PHE A 257 2.45 29.47 18.14
C PHE A 257 3.16 30.08 19.37
N GLY A 258 4.48 30.18 19.35
CA GLY A 258 5.30 30.78 20.41
C GLY A 258 5.75 29.79 21.48
N PHE A 259 5.99 28.53 21.09
CA PHE A 259 6.71 27.52 21.88
C PHE A 259 8.20 27.50 21.49
N SER A 260 9.09 27.08 22.39
CA SER A 260 10.53 26.94 22.10
C SER A 260 10.81 25.71 21.24
N THR A 261 11.91 25.71 20.49
CA THR A 261 12.28 24.61 19.56
C THR A 261 12.29 23.24 20.24
N LEU A 262 12.86 23.14 21.44
CA LEU A 262 12.94 21.90 22.20
C LEU A 262 11.55 21.39 22.62
N VAL A 263 10.66 22.31 23.04
CA VAL A 263 9.28 21.98 23.41
C VAL A 263 8.47 21.59 22.18
N THR A 264 8.70 22.23 21.02
CA THR A 264 7.98 21.91 19.77
C THR A 264 8.22 20.48 19.32
N THR A 265 9.44 19.96 19.51
CA THR A 265 9.77 18.55 19.23
C THR A 265 9.02 17.60 20.17
N LEU A 266 8.89 17.97 21.45
CA LEU A 266 8.12 17.17 22.44
C LEU A 266 6.61 17.21 22.16
N MET A 267 6.10 18.32 21.63
CA MET A 267 4.69 18.48 21.23
C MET A 267 4.29 17.62 20.01
N GLN A 268 5.25 16.95 19.35
CA GLN A 268 4.93 15.94 18.35
C GLN A 268 4.49 14.61 18.98
N ILE A 269 4.79 14.35 20.27
CA ILE A 269 4.37 13.12 20.95
C ILE A 269 2.84 13.00 21.03
N PRO A 270 2.09 14.01 21.53
CA PRO A 270 0.63 13.96 21.53
C PRO A 270 0.05 13.84 20.12
N TYR A 271 0.66 14.51 19.13
CA TYR A 271 0.23 14.43 17.74
C TYR A 271 0.35 13.01 17.19
N GLY A 272 1.52 12.38 17.35
CA GLY A 272 1.75 10.99 16.94
C GLY A 272 0.84 9.99 17.67
N ALA A 273 0.58 10.21 18.96
CA ALA A 273 -0.35 9.38 19.74
C ALA A 273 -1.79 9.49 19.21
N ILE A 274 -2.26 10.71 18.88
CA ILE A 274 -3.60 10.92 18.31
C ILE A 274 -3.71 10.26 16.93
N ILE A 275 -2.68 10.33 16.10
CA ILE A 275 -2.62 9.62 14.82
C ILE A 275 -2.76 8.11 15.04
N ALA A 276 -1.92 7.54 15.91
CA ALA A 276 -1.92 6.10 16.20
C ALA A 276 -3.28 5.63 16.73
N LEU A 277 -3.84 6.33 17.72
CA LEU A 277 -5.15 6.02 18.30
C LEU A 277 -6.27 6.16 17.27
N SER A 278 -6.22 7.17 16.40
CA SER A 278 -7.22 7.37 15.35
C SER A 278 -7.18 6.25 14.32
N ILE A 279 -5.99 5.79 13.90
CA ILE A 279 -5.83 4.67 12.97
C ILE A 279 -6.39 3.39 13.61
N LEU A 280 -5.99 3.07 14.84
CA LEU A 280 -6.47 1.88 15.56
C LEU A 280 -7.99 1.90 15.77
N LEU A 281 -8.55 3.05 16.14
CA LEU A 281 -9.99 3.23 16.30
C LEU A 281 -10.73 3.05 14.97
N CYS A 282 -10.23 3.67 13.90
CA CYS A 282 -10.81 3.57 12.57
C CYS A 282 -10.85 2.13 12.08
N VAL A 283 -9.77 1.39 12.30
CA VAL A 283 -9.61 -0.01 11.94
C VAL A 283 -10.53 -0.91 12.76
N TYR A 284 -10.61 -0.68 14.07
CA TYR A 284 -11.51 -1.40 14.96
C TYR A 284 -12.98 -1.21 14.56
N LEU A 285 -13.38 0.02 14.25
CA LEU A 285 -14.72 0.33 13.77
C LEU A 285 -15.00 -0.33 12.42
N ASN A 286 -14.05 -0.28 11.49
CA ASN A 286 -14.19 -0.90 10.18
C ASN A 286 -14.33 -2.44 10.23
N ASP A 287 -13.64 -3.11 11.16
CA ASP A 287 -13.78 -4.57 11.35
C ASP A 287 -15.17 -4.96 11.89
N ARG A 288 -15.73 -4.10 12.76
CA ARG A 288 -17.02 -4.34 13.41
C ARG A 288 -18.23 -4.03 12.52
N PHE A 289 -18.08 -3.14 11.54
CA PHE A 289 -19.17 -2.71 10.67
C PHE A 289 -18.87 -2.98 9.20
N GLU A 290 -19.63 -3.90 8.61
CA GLU A 290 -19.44 -4.32 7.22
C GLU A 290 -19.91 -3.23 6.22
N ASN A 291 -19.09 -3.01 5.18
CA ASN A 291 -19.42 -2.19 4.01
C ASN A 291 -19.82 -0.73 4.33
N ARG A 292 -19.13 -0.11 5.30
CA ARG A 292 -19.28 1.30 5.70
C ARG A 292 -17.98 2.09 5.54
N ARG A 293 -17.08 1.67 4.65
CA ARG A 293 -15.71 2.21 4.57
C ARG A 293 -15.70 3.69 4.19
N CYS A 294 -16.47 4.08 3.17
CA CYS A 294 -16.63 5.49 2.77
C CYS A 294 -17.19 6.35 3.90
N VAL A 295 -18.13 5.82 4.70
CA VAL A 295 -18.73 6.56 5.81
C VAL A 295 -17.70 6.81 6.91
N PHE A 296 -16.89 5.80 7.26
CA PHE A 296 -15.82 6.01 8.22
C PHE A 296 -14.75 6.97 7.71
N ILE A 297 -14.37 6.91 6.43
CA ILE A 297 -13.46 7.90 5.84
C ILE A 297 -13.99 9.32 6.09
N VAL A 298 -15.26 9.58 5.76
CA VAL A 298 -15.86 10.91 5.99
C VAL A 298 -15.87 11.28 7.48
N ILE A 299 -16.25 10.36 8.37
CA ILE A 299 -16.26 10.61 9.83
C ILE A 299 -14.87 11.00 10.34
N PHE A 300 -13.81 10.29 9.91
CA PHE A 300 -12.44 10.59 10.31
C PHE A 300 -11.85 11.82 9.62
N LEU A 301 -12.48 12.32 8.53
CA LEU A 301 -12.13 13.60 7.90
C LEU A 301 -12.72 14.82 8.63
N LEU A 302 -13.89 14.68 9.28
CA LEU A 302 -14.56 15.80 9.97
C LEU A 302 -13.70 16.51 11.03
N PRO A 303 -12.96 15.80 11.92
CA PRO A 303 -12.04 16.45 12.85
C PRO A 303 -10.96 17.27 12.14
N ASN A 304 -10.43 16.81 11.00
CA ASN A 304 -9.39 17.56 10.28
C ASN A 304 -9.95 18.82 9.65
N ILE A 305 -11.17 18.76 9.08
CA ILE A 305 -11.84 19.94 8.55
C ILE A 305 -12.08 20.96 9.69
N ALA A 306 -12.57 20.50 10.84
CA ALA A 306 -12.76 21.35 12.01
C ALA A 306 -11.43 21.93 12.53
N GLY A 307 -10.37 21.13 12.61
CA GLY A 307 -9.02 21.55 12.99
C GLY A 307 -8.42 22.57 12.03
N ALA A 308 -8.61 22.37 10.72
CA ALA A 308 -8.19 23.28 9.67
C ALA A 308 -8.90 24.65 9.77
N PHE A 309 -10.23 24.65 9.94
CA PHE A 309 -10.98 25.88 10.21
C PHE A 309 -10.56 26.54 11.53
N GLY A 310 -10.31 25.76 12.57
CA GLY A 310 -9.80 26.23 13.85
C GLY A 310 -8.44 26.92 13.71
N LEU A 311 -7.51 26.34 12.95
CA LEU A 311 -6.21 26.95 12.67
C LEU A 311 -6.32 28.30 11.94
N ARG A 312 -7.37 28.49 11.13
CA ARG A 312 -7.64 29.74 10.42
C ARG A 312 -8.26 30.81 11.31
N PHE A 313 -9.29 30.45 12.09
CA PHE A 313 -10.15 31.42 12.76
C PHE A 313 -9.81 31.64 14.24
N VAL A 314 -9.09 30.72 14.88
CA VAL A 314 -8.69 30.89 16.29
C VAL A 314 -7.63 32.01 16.39
N PRO A 315 -7.83 33.02 17.25
CA PRO A 315 -6.90 34.12 17.40
C PRO A 315 -5.49 33.67 17.83
N PRO A 316 -4.41 34.34 17.38
CA PRO A 316 -3.03 33.97 17.72
C PRO A 316 -2.69 33.95 19.21
N HIS A 317 -3.43 34.70 20.04
CA HIS A 317 -3.21 34.74 21.49
C HIS A 317 -3.62 33.45 22.21
N VAL A 318 -4.50 32.63 21.62
CA VAL A 318 -4.99 31.37 22.20
C VAL A 318 -4.08 30.21 21.78
N LYS A 319 -2.85 30.17 22.28
CA LYS A 319 -1.81 29.19 21.90
C LYS A 319 -2.28 27.74 22.02
N VAL A 320 -2.91 27.40 23.15
CA VAL A 320 -3.40 26.04 23.44
C VAL A 320 -4.54 25.65 22.50
N GLY A 321 -5.44 26.59 22.18
CA GLY A 321 -6.53 26.35 21.23
C GLY A 321 -6.03 26.01 19.84
N ARG A 322 -5.00 26.74 19.35
CA ARG A 322 -4.38 26.45 18.04
C ARG A 322 -3.62 25.11 18.03
N LEU A 323 -2.99 24.76 19.14
CA LEU A 323 -2.34 23.45 19.31
C LEU A 323 -3.35 22.30 19.25
N ILE A 324 -4.51 22.44 19.90
CA ILE A 324 -5.60 21.45 19.80
C ILE A 324 -6.12 21.36 18.35
N CYS A 325 -6.29 22.50 17.67
CA CYS A 325 -6.72 22.51 16.27
C CYS A 325 -5.71 21.80 15.35
N TYR A 326 -4.41 21.97 15.62
CA TYR A 326 -3.35 21.23 14.94
C TYR A 326 -3.43 19.72 15.25
N TYR A 327 -3.67 19.32 16.49
CA TYR A 327 -3.82 17.90 16.82
C TYR A 327 -5.06 17.25 16.19
N LEU A 328 -6.13 18.02 15.99
CA LEU A 328 -7.33 17.58 15.27
C LEU A 328 -7.08 17.32 13.78
N THR A 329 -5.93 17.72 13.22
CA THR A 329 -5.51 17.34 11.87
C THR A 329 -4.77 16.00 11.82
N GLY A 330 -4.66 15.25 12.92
CA GLY A 330 -4.03 13.92 12.93
C GLY A 330 -4.90 12.79 12.32
N PRO A 331 -6.23 12.74 12.61
CA PRO A 331 -7.12 11.69 12.15
C PRO A 331 -7.20 11.44 10.64
N TYR A 332 -6.78 12.37 9.76
CA TYR A 332 -6.79 12.15 8.30
C TYR A 332 -5.90 10.96 7.88
N ASN A 333 -4.85 10.64 8.63
CA ASN A 333 -4.03 9.45 8.36
C ASN A 333 -4.87 8.17 8.41
N ALA A 334 -5.85 8.11 9.32
CA ALA A 334 -6.77 6.98 9.41
C ALA A 334 -7.69 6.89 8.18
N ALA A 335 -8.15 8.04 7.68
CA ALA A 335 -8.90 8.12 6.43
C ALA A 335 -8.06 7.63 5.23
N PHE A 336 -6.79 8.01 5.15
CA PHE A 336 -5.88 7.56 4.11
C PHE A 336 -5.67 6.03 4.12
N VAL A 337 -5.48 5.42 5.30
CA VAL A 337 -5.39 3.95 5.45
C VAL A 337 -6.61 3.25 4.85
N LEU A 338 -7.82 3.75 5.11
CA LEU A 338 -9.03 3.17 4.54
C LEU A 338 -9.10 3.37 3.02
N ILE A 339 -8.62 4.50 2.48
CA ILE A 339 -8.53 4.73 1.02
C ILE A 339 -7.61 3.68 0.38
N LEU A 340 -6.43 3.41 0.95
CA LEU A 340 -5.52 2.36 0.48
C LEU A 340 -6.20 0.99 0.52
N SER A 341 -6.90 0.68 1.62
CA SER A 341 -7.65 -0.56 1.75
C SER A 341 -8.75 -0.70 0.70
N MET A 342 -9.47 0.39 0.42
CA MET A 342 -10.50 0.41 -0.61
C MET A 342 -9.92 0.18 -2.00
N GLN A 343 -8.73 0.72 -2.29
CA GLN A 343 -8.09 0.48 -3.58
C GLN A 343 -7.80 -1.00 -3.81
N ILE A 344 -7.15 -1.65 -2.83
CA ILE A 344 -6.78 -3.07 -2.92
C ILE A 344 -8.03 -3.94 -3.06
N ALA A 345 -9.07 -3.64 -2.29
CA ALA A 345 -10.29 -4.44 -2.27
C ALA A 345 -11.21 -4.23 -3.48
N ASN A 346 -11.02 -3.16 -4.27
CA ASN A 346 -11.86 -2.81 -5.43
C ASN A 346 -11.17 -3.00 -6.78
N THR A 347 -9.97 -3.58 -6.79
CA THR A 347 -9.23 -3.87 -8.03
C THR A 347 -8.90 -5.36 -8.09
N ALA A 348 -9.25 -6.02 -9.19
CA ALA A 348 -8.84 -7.39 -9.50
C ALA A 348 -8.00 -7.42 -10.78
N GLY A 349 -7.29 -8.54 -10.97
CA GLY A 349 -6.25 -8.68 -11.98
C GLY A 349 -4.90 -8.22 -11.44
N HIS A 350 -3.89 -9.08 -11.49
CA HIS A 350 -2.58 -8.81 -10.92
C HIS A 350 -1.91 -7.59 -11.58
N THR A 351 -1.90 -7.53 -12.92
CA THR A 351 -1.30 -6.40 -13.65
C THR A 351 -2.09 -5.11 -13.41
N LYS A 352 -3.43 -5.19 -13.40
CA LYS A 352 -4.29 -4.03 -13.11
C LYS A 352 -4.07 -3.48 -11.69
N LYS A 353 -3.94 -4.35 -10.69
CA LYS A 353 -3.60 -3.97 -9.30
C LYS A 353 -2.26 -3.25 -9.24
N VAL A 354 -1.22 -3.77 -9.88
CA VAL A 354 0.10 -3.12 -9.93
C VAL A 354 0.00 -1.71 -10.53
N VAL A 355 -0.67 -1.57 -11.67
CA VAL A 355 -0.83 -0.27 -12.35
C VAL A 355 -1.63 0.72 -11.50
N THR A 356 -2.78 0.30 -10.97
CA THR A 356 -3.60 1.17 -10.12
C THR A 356 -2.84 1.59 -8.86
N ASN A 357 -2.12 0.68 -8.20
CA ASN A 357 -1.29 0.99 -7.02
C ASN A 357 -0.22 2.03 -7.38
N ALA A 358 0.50 1.84 -8.48
CA ALA A 358 1.49 2.79 -8.95
C ALA A 358 0.88 4.18 -9.21
N VAL A 359 -0.32 4.26 -9.79
CA VAL A 359 -0.99 5.53 -10.05
C VAL A 359 -1.47 6.21 -8.76
N LEU A 360 -2.00 5.47 -7.77
CA LEU A 360 -2.34 6.06 -6.46
C LEU A 360 -1.10 6.70 -5.83
N PHE A 361 0.04 6.00 -5.84
CA PHE A 361 1.28 6.53 -5.28
C PHE A 361 1.89 7.68 -6.10
N LEU A 362 1.67 7.69 -7.41
CA LEU A 362 1.99 8.87 -8.21
C LEU A 362 1.19 10.09 -7.73
N GLY A 363 -0.09 9.91 -7.38
CA GLY A 363 -0.92 10.93 -6.75
C GLY A 363 -0.38 11.36 -5.39
N TYR A 364 -0.02 10.39 -4.53
CA TYR A 364 0.63 10.62 -3.23
C TYR A 364 1.88 11.48 -3.34
N CYS A 365 2.81 11.12 -4.24
CA CYS A 365 4.04 11.86 -4.49
C CYS A 365 3.76 13.27 -5.03
N THR A 366 2.82 13.39 -5.97
CA THR A 366 2.42 14.68 -6.54
C THR A 366 1.87 15.61 -5.47
N GLY A 367 1.02 15.10 -4.57
CA GLY A 367 0.47 15.88 -3.46
C GLY A 367 1.55 16.35 -2.49
N ASN A 368 2.47 15.46 -2.12
CA ASN A 368 3.58 15.80 -1.22
C ASN A 368 4.57 16.81 -1.81
N ILE A 369 4.79 16.78 -3.14
CA ILE A 369 5.56 17.80 -3.83
C ILE A 369 4.82 19.14 -3.83
N ALA A 370 3.51 19.14 -4.11
CA ALA A 370 2.71 20.35 -4.21
C ALA A 370 2.47 21.04 -2.85
N GLY A 371 2.32 20.27 -1.76
CA GLY A 371 1.99 20.77 -0.42
C GLY A 371 2.84 21.94 0.07
N PRO A 372 4.19 21.80 0.13
CA PRO A 372 5.09 22.88 0.55
C PRO A 372 4.96 24.19 -0.24
N PHE A 373 4.60 24.16 -1.52
CA PHE A 373 4.48 25.36 -2.35
C PHE A 373 3.33 26.29 -1.93
N PHE A 374 2.37 25.80 -1.13
CA PHE A 374 1.32 26.64 -0.56
C PHE A 374 1.79 27.45 0.66
N TYR A 375 2.93 27.11 1.26
CA TYR A 375 3.48 27.79 2.44
C TYR A 375 4.52 28.83 2.03
N LYS A 376 4.03 29.98 1.54
CA LYS A 376 4.89 31.07 1.07
C LYS A 376 5.48 31.87 2.22
N GLU A 377 6.74 32.25 2.09
CA GLU A 377 7.44 33.10 3.05
C GLU A 377 6.76 34.48 3.23
N SER A 378 6.16 35.02 2.17
CA SER A 378 5.42 36.29 2.21
C SER A 378 4.17 36.26 3.10
N GLN A 379 3.72 35.08 3.53
CA GLN A 379 2.52 34.88 4.35
C GLN A 379 2.87 34.49 5.80
N LYS A 380 4.15 34.57 6.18
CA LYS A 380 4.57 34.43 7.57
C LYS A 380 3.83 35.46 8.45
N PRO A 381 3.36 35.10 9.65
CA PRO A 381 3.37 33.78 10.29
C PRO A 381 2.04 32.99 10.16
N THR A 382 1.03 33.50 9.46
CA THR A 382 -0.32 32.91 9.44
C THR A 382 -0.51 31.87 8.35
N TYR A 383 0.24 31.96 7.25
CA TYR A 383 0.23 31.01 6.12
C TYR A 383 -1.18 30.70 5.58
N ASP A 384 -1.96 31.76 5.34
CA ASP A 384 -3.38 31.67 4.95
C ASP A 384 -3.62 30.73 3.75
N LEU A 385 -2.75 30.77 2.73
CA LEU A 385 -2.87 29.93 1.54
C LEU A 385 -2.69 28.44 1.87
N GLY A 386 -1.74 28.09 2.73
CA GLY A 386 -1.50 26.71 3.17
C GLY A 386 -2.66 26.14 4.01
N ILE A 387 -3.29 26.98 4.84
CA ILE A 387 -4.46 26.57 5.60
C ILE A 387 -5.67 26.37 4.67
N TRP A 388 -5.89 27.27 3.72
CA TRP A 388 -6.97 27.12 2.75
C TRP A 388 -6.76 25.95 1.79
N SER A 389 -5.53 25.66 1.37
CA SER A 389 -5.26 24.48 0.54
C SER A 389 -5.62 23.20 1.29
N MET A 390 -5.34 23.11 2.59
CA MET A 390 -5.77 21.98 3.42
C MET A 390 -7.29 21.84 3.49
N ILE A 391 -8.02 22.94 3.73
CA ILE A 391 -9.50 22.93 3.79
C ILE A 391 -10.08 22.45 2.45
N VAL A 392 -9.63 23.02 1.34
CA VAL A 392 -10.12 22.68 0.00
C VAL A 392 -9.81 21.21 -0.32
N CYS A 393 -8.60 20.73 0.00
CA CYS A 393 -8.24 19.34 -0.25
C CYS A 393 -9.13 18.35 0.51
N HIS A 394 -9.40 18.58 1.81
CA HIS A 394 -10.28 17.70 2.57
C HIS A 394 -11.75 17.79 2.12
N LEU A 395 -12.23 18.95 1.66
CA LEU A 395 -13.57 19.05 1.07
C LEU A 395 -13.64 18.28 -0.25
N VAL A 396 -12.61 18.37 -1.09
CA VAL A 396 -12.49 17.57 -2.32
C VAL A 396 -12.45 16.08 -1.99
N GLU A 397 -11.72 15.66 -0.95
CA GLU A 397 -11.72 14.26 -0.49
C GLU A 397 -13.12 13.77 -0.12
N VAL A 398 -13.89 14.56 0.64
CA VAL A 398 -15.27 14.21 1.01
C VAL A 398 -16.14 14.03 -0.23
N VAL A 399 -16.00 14.91 -1.23
CA VAL A 399 -16.74 14.79 -2.49
C VAL A 399 -16.31 13.54 -3.27
N LEU A 400 -15.00 13.32 -3.42
CA LEU A 400 -14.45 12.18 -4.16
C LEU A 400 -14.83 10.83 -3.52
N ILE A 401 -14.72 10.71 -2.21
CA ILE A 401 -15.03 9.45 -1.51
C ILE A 401 -16.53 9.16 -1.52
N THR A 402 -17.36 10.19 -1.41
CA THR A 402 -18.82 10.05 -1.51
C THR A 402 -19.22 9.65 -2.93
N ALA A 403 -18.65 10.30 -3.95
CA ALA A 403 -18.86 9.94 -5.35
C ALA A 403 -18.42 8.50 -5.63
N LEU A 404 -17.24 8.09 -5.15
CA LEU A 404 -16.74 6.72 -5.29
C LEU A 404 -17.72 5.72 -4.67
N GLY A 405 -18.14 5.94 -3.42
CA GLY A 405 -19.08 5.05 -2.74
C GLY A 405 -20.41 4.90 -3.47
N LEU A 406 -20.95 6.00 -4.01
CA LEU A 406 -22.18 5.97 -4.81
C LEU A 406 -22.01 5.21 -6.13
N LEU A 407 -20.89 5.43 -6.84
CA LEU A 407 -20.58 4.74 -8.11
C LEU A 407 -20.39 3.24 -7.89
N LEU A 408 -19.65 2.84 -6.86
CA LEU A 408 -19.43 1.41 -6.53
C LEU A 408 -20.74 0.73 -6.10
N ARG A 409 -21.57 1.42 -5.31
CA ARG A 409 -22.89 0.90 -4.93
C ARG A 409 -23.82 0.76 -6.12
N TRP A 410 -23.78 1.71 -7.05
CA TRP A 410 -24.56 1.65 -8.29
C TRP A 410 -24.12 0.49 -9.18
N GLU A 411 -22.81 0.30 -9.37
CA GLU A 411 -22.28 -0.80 -10.17
C GLU A 411 -22.61 -2.17 -9.56
N ASN A 412 -22.53 -2.31 -8.23
CA ASN A 412 -22.99 -3.53 -7.55
C ASN A 412 -24.49 -3.82 -7.81
N LYS A 413 -25.35 -2.80 -7.71
CA LYS A 413 -26.79 -2.95 -8.01
C LYS A 413 -27.04 -3.31 -9.47
N ARG A 414 -26.24 -2.76 -10.40
CA ARG A 414 -26.32 -3.10 -11.82
C ARG A 414 -25.94 -4.56 -12.06
N ARG A 415 -24.87 -5.04 -11.43
CA ARG A 415 -24.44 -6.45 -11.48
C ARG A 415 -25.48 -7.39 -10.87
N ASP A 416 -26.10 -7.01 -9.75
CA ASP A 416 -27.21 -7.76 -9.16
C ASP A 416 -28.37 -7.94 -10.13
N ARG A 417 -28.74 -6.89 -10.87
CA ARG A 417 -29.81 -6.98 -11.88
C ARG A 417 -29.45 -7.93 -13.01
N ILE A 418 -28.25 -7.83 -13.57
CA ILE A 418 -27.79 -8.69 -14.66
C ILE A 418 -27.77 -10.16 -14.21
N GLN A 419 -27.20 -10.43 -13.02
CA GLN A 419 -27.09 -11.79 -12.50
C GLN A 419 -28.43 -12.37 -12.06
N SER A 420 -29.38 -11.55 -11.60
CA SER A 420 -30.74 -12.01 -11.28
C SER A 420 -31.52 -12.51 -12.49
N GLN A 421 -31.10 -12.17 -13.71
CA GLN A 421 -31.73 -12.59 -14.97
C GLN A 421 -31.12 -13.89 -15.55
N LEU A 422 -30.02 -14.40 -14.99
CA LEU A 422 -29.42 -15.68 -15.37
C LEU A 422 -30.13 -16.87 -14.69
N ALA A 423 -30.12 -18.04 -15.34
CA ALA A 423 -30.70 -19.26 -14.79
C ALA A 423 -30.03 -19.62 -13.44
N GLY A 424 -30.82 -19.76 -12.38
CA GLY A 424 -30.34 -19.98 -11.00
C GLY A 424 -30.28 -18.73 -10.11
N GLY A 425 -30.55 -17.53 -10.65
CA GLY A 425 -30.62 -16.29 -9.86
C GLY A 425 -29.32 -15.94 -9.14
N LEU A 426 -29.40 -15.29 -7.97
CA LEU A 426 -28.21 -14.91 -7.19
C LEU A 426 -27.55 -16.11 -6.47
N GLU A 427 -28.27 -17.22 -6.30
CA GLU A 427 -27.82 -18.42 -5.57
C GLU A 427 -27.15 -19.45 -6.49
N GLY A 428 -27.43 -19.45 -7.80
CA GLY A 428 -26.80 -20.31 -8.80
C GLY A 428 -25.43 -19.83 -9.29
N ARG A 429 -24.72 -19.01 -8.51
CA ARG A 429 -23.40 -18.49 -8.91
C ARG A 429 -22.35 -19.57 -8.76
N ASP A 430 -21.69 -19.91 -9.86
CA ASP A 430 -20.44 -20.65 -9.82
C ASP A 430 -19.31 -19.69 -9.41
N LEU A 431 -19.16 -19.48 -8.09
CA LEU A 431 -18.09 -18.69 -7.51
C LEU A 431 -16.71 -19.34 -7.76
N ASP A 432 -16.69 -20.63 -8.02
CA ASP A 432 -15.50 -21.47 -8.10
C ASP A 432 -14.79 -21.31 -9.44
N SER A 433 -15.56 -21.15 -10.52
CA SER A 433 -15.05 -20.97 -11.88
C SER A 433 -14.18 -19.73 -12.09
N THR A 434 -14.43 -18.65 -11.34
CA THR A 434 -13.75 -17.35 -11.55
C THR A 434 -12.72 -16.99 -10.49
N ALA A 435 -12.67 -17.70 -9.36
CA ALA A 435 -11.93 -17.26 -8.17
C ALA A 435 -10.41 -17.21 -8.36
N PHE A 436 -9.87 -18.19 -9.08
CA PHE A 436 -8.43 -18.34 -9.33
C PHE A 436 -7.99 -17.84 -10.70
N LEU A 437 -8.95 -17.52 -11.58
CA LEU A 437 -8.64 -16.89 -12.85
C LEU A 437 -8.19 -15.45 -12.59
N ASP A 438 -7.03 -15.07 -13.13
CA ASP A 438 -6.50 -13.71 -13.10
C ASP A 438 -7.27 -12.81 -14.09
N LEU A 439 -8.57 -12.68 -13.84
CA LEU A 439 -9.54 -11.81 -14.50
C LEU A 439 -9.57 -10.45 -13.79
N THR A 440 -9.84 -9.40 -14.55
CA THR A 440 -10.01 -8.05 -13.97
C THR A 440 -11.34 -7.93 -13.22
N ASP A 441 -11.51 -6.87 -12.40
CA ASP A 441 -12.77 -6.62 -11.70
C ASP A 441 -13.94 -6.33 -12.66
N ARG A 442 -13.67 -5.90 -13.90
CA ARG A 442 -14.71 -5.68 -14.92
C ARG A 442 -15.08 -6.96 -15.66
N GLU A 443 -14.12 -7.85 -15.88
CA GLU A 443 -14.33 -9.16 -16.50
C GLU A 443 -15.03 -10.13 -15.54
N ASN A 444 -14.65 -10.12 -14.26
CA ASN A 444 -15.22 -11.00 -13.26
C ASN A 444 -16.57 -10.45 -12.74
N LEU A 445 -17.67 -11.04 -13.22
CA LEU A 445 -19.03 -10.69 -12.78
C LEU A 445 -19.32 -11.09 -11.32
N ASN A 446 -18.62 -12.09 -10.78
CA ASN A 446 -18.73 -12.49 -9.38
C ASN A 446 -18.02 -11.51 -8.43
N PHE A 447 -17.14 -10.65 -8.95
CA PHE A 447 -16.46 -9.62 -8.17
C PHE A 447 -17.45 -8.57 -7.64
N ARG A 448 -17.42 -8.33 -6.33
CA ARG A 448 -18.23 -7.30 -5.65
C ARG A 448 -17.37 -6.17 -5.13
N TYR A 449 -17.80 -4.94 -5.40
CA TYR A 449 -17.10 -3.75 -4.93
C TYR A 449 -17.45 -3.46 -3.45
N ILE A 450 -16.50 -2.95 -2.69
CA ILE A 450 -16.64 -2.54 -1.30
C ILE A 450 -16.68 -1.02 -1.23
N TYR A 451 -17.63 -0.47 -0.48
CA TYR A 451 -17.82 0.97 -0.30
C TYR A 451 -17.92 1.37 1.17
#